data_AF-A0A1G3UFR1-F1
#
_entry.id   AF-A0A1G3UFR1-F1
#
_cell.length_a   1.000
_cell.length_b   1.000
_cell.length_c   1.000
_cell.angle_alpha   90.00
_cell.angle_beta   90.00
_cell.angle_gamma   90.00
#
_symmetry.space_group_name_H-M   'P 1'
#
loop_
_entity.id
_entity.type
_entity.pdbx_description
1 polymer ?
#
loop_
_entity_poly.entity_id
_entity_poly.type
_entity_poly.pdbx_seq_one_letter_code
_entity_poly.pdbx_strand_id
1 'polypeptide(L)' 'MTYRQLGDAVGYSEGAIKNAALAPETSPSMQKAIELYLETIELKNKLQASENFKQHLKDFLQE' A
#
# COMPACT_ATOMS: atom_id res chain seq x y z
N MET A 1 -9.64 5.91 -2.13
CA MET A 1 -8.91 6.22 -0.89
C MET A 1 -9.09 7.69 -0.59
N THR A 2 -9.41 8.06 0.65
CA THR A 2 -9.52 9.47 1.10
C THR A 2 -8.17 9.97 1.62
N TYR A 3 -7.99 11.28 1.78
CA TYR A 3 -6.77 11.85 2.38
C TYR A 3 -6.52 11.34 3.80
N ARG A 4 -7.58 11.12 4.58
CA ARG A 4 -7.51 10.49 5.90
C ARG A 4 -6.96 9.07 5.81
N GLN A 5 -7.53 8.24 4.94
CA GLN A 5 -7.09 6.86 4.74
C GLN A 5 -5.63 6.76 4.30
N LEU A 6 -5.19 7.66 3.39
CA LEU A 6 -3.79 7.70 2.98
C LEU A 6 -2.90 8.15 4.14
N GLY A 7 -3.31 9.19 4.87
CA GLY A 7 -2.59 9.68 6.05
C GLY A 7 -2.37 8.58 7.10
N ASP A 8 -3.43 7.84 7.43
CA ASP A 8 -3.36 6.71 8.37
C ASP A 8 -2.41 5.62 7.87
N ALA A 9 -2.37 5.37 6.55
CA ALA A 9 -1.51 4.35 5.94
C ALA A 9 -0.02 4.74 5.89
N VAL A 10 0.29 6.02 5.73
CA VAL A 10 1.67 6.51 5.58
C VAL A 10 2.21 7.28 6.81
N GLY A 11 1.42 7.39 7.88
CA GLY A 11 1.83 8.02 9.14
C GLY A 11 1.77 9.56 9.13
N TYR A 12 0.83 10.15 8.38
CA TYR A 12 0.65 11.60 8.28
C TYR A 12 -0.80 11.99 8.60
N SER A 13 -1.02 13.23 9.06
CA SER A 13 -2.38 13.74 9.26
C SER A 13 -3.08 13.98 7.91
N GLU A 14 -4.42 13.91 7.92
CA GLU A 14 -5.24 14.25 6.74
C GLU A 14 -4.90 15.65 6.18
N GLY A 15 -4.66 16.63 7.07
CA GLY A 15 -4.26 17.98 6.68
C GLY A 15 -2.89 18.03 6.01
N ALA A 16 -1.91 17.24 6.48
CA ALA A 16 -0.58 17.17 5.87
C ALA A 16 -0.65 16.58 4.46
N ILE A 17 -1.42 15.49 4.27
CA ILE A 17 -1.65 14.89 2.95
C ILE A 17 -2.39 15.86 2.02
N LYS A 18 -3.44 16.52 2.51
CA LYS A 18 -4.20 17.50 1.72
C LYS A 18 -3.32 18.66 1.27
N ASN A 19 -2.47 19.18 2.16
CA ASN A 19 -1.56 20.27 1.84
C ASN A 19 -0.49 19.84 0.83
N ALA A 20 0.09 18.65 0.99
CA ALA A 20 1.05 18.11 0.04
C ALA A 20 0.45 17.88 -1.36
N ALA A 21 -0.82 17.46 -1.44
CA ALA A 21 -1.54 17.29 -2.71
C ALA A 21 -1.80 18.60 -3.45
N LEU A 22 -1.81 19.73 -2.74
CA LEU A 22 -2.00 21.08 -3.31
C LEU A 22 -0.67 21.83 -3.50
N ALA A 23 0.41 21.35 -2.90
CA ALA A 23 1.73 21.94 -3.01
C ALA A 23 2.36 21.58 -4.37
N PRO A 24 3.18 22.47 -4.95
CA PRO A 24 3.92 22.15 -6.16
C PRO A 24 4.94 21.03 -5.94
N GLU A 25 5.44 20.88 -4.71
CA GLU A 25 6.44 19.88 -4.33
C GLU A 25 6.07 19.24 -2.98
N THR A 26 6.21 17.91 -2.89
CA THR A 26 6.03 17.12 -1.66
C THR A 26 7.37 16.92 -0.96
N SER A 27 7.39 16.87 0.38
CA SER A 27 8.65 16.64 1.09
C SER A 27 9.27 15.27 0.73
N PRO A 28 10.61 15.15 0.66
CA PRO A 28 11.26 13.87 0.37
C PRO A 28 10.86 12.75 1.35
N SER A 29 10.60 13.09 2.62
CA SER A 29 10.14 12.15 3.63
C SER A 29 8.74 11.59 3.34
N MET A 30 7.82 12.43 2.87
CA MET A 30 6.46 12.01 2.55
C MET A 30 6.43 11.23 1.24
N GLN A 31 7.22 11.66 0.25
CA GLN A 31 7.40 10.90 -0.98
C GLN A 31 7.91 9.49 -0.68
N LYS A 32 8.94 9.35 0.15
CA LYS A 32 9.47 8.04 0.52
C LYS A 32 8.46 7.18 1.27
N ALA A 33 7.64 7.78 2.15
CA ALA A 33 6.59 7.06 2.86
C ALA A 33 5.51 6.52 1.90
N ILE A 34 5.12 7.30 0.89
CA ILE A 34 4.17 6.88 -0.14
C ILE A 34 4.76 5.76 -1.01
N GLU A 35 6.03 5.89 -1.43
CA GLU A 35 6.73 4.85 -2.20
C GLU A 35 6.77 3.52 -1.44
N LEU A 36 7.14 3.54 -0.16
CA LEU A 36 7.17 2.32 0.68
C LEU A 36 5.78 1.70 0.87
N TYR A 37 4.74 2.53 0.96
CA TYR A 37 3.36 2.05 1.04
C TYR A 37 2.94 1.33 -0.26
N LEU A 38 3.27 1.90 -1.42
CA LEU A 38 3.01 1.27 -2.72
C LEU A 38 3.77 -0.04 -2.88
N GLU A 39 5.05 -0.07 -2.51
CA GLU A 39 5.87 -1.28 -2.50
C GLU A 39 5.27 -2.35 -1.57
N THR A 40 4.78 -1.94 -0.40
CA THR A 40 4.11 -2.85 0.55
C THR A 40 2.85 -3.47 -0.06
N ILE A 41 2.04 -2.69 -0.78
CA ILE A 41 0.85 -3.21 -1.48
C ILE A 41 1.27 -4.24 -2.53
N GLU A 42 2.28 -3.93 -3.33
CA GLU A 42 2.78 -4.83 -4.37
C GLU A 42 3.28 -6.16 -3.76
N LEU A 43 4.06 -6.09 -2.69
CA LEU A 43 4.56 -7.27 -1.98
C LEU A 43 3.44 -8.11 -1.39
N LYS A 44 2.40 -7.49 -0.82
CA LYS A 44 1.20 -8.19 -0.32
C LYS A 44 0.46 -8.92 -1.44
N ASN A 45 0.32 -8.29 -2.61
CA ASN A 45 -0.31 -8.92 -3.77
C ASN A 45 0.49 -10.13 -4.27
N LYS A 46 1.82 -10.01 -4.34
CA LYS A 46 2.72 -11.13 -4.71
C LYS A 46 2.61 -12.28 -3.71
N LEU A 47 2.60 -11.98 -2.41
CA LEU A 47 2.40 -12.98 -1.37
C LEU A 47 1.05 -13.69 -1.50
N GLN A 48 -0.02 -12.92 -1.70
CA GLN A 48 -1.36 -13.49 -1.87
C GLN A 48 -1.46 -14.38 -3.12
N ALA A 49 -0.84 -14.01 -4.23
CA ALA A 49 -0.77 -14.86 -5.41
C ALA A 49 -0.05 -16.20 -5.12
N SER A 50 1.05 -16.16 -4.34
CA SER A 50 1.76 -17.36 -3.92
C SER A 50 0.92 -18.25 -3.00
N GLU A 51 0.23 -17.67 -2.02
CA GLU A 51 -0.63 -18.42 -1.10
C GLU A 51 -1.84 -19.02 -1.82
N ASN A 52 -2.46 -18.28 -2.75
CA ASN A 52 -3.55 -18.79 -3.58
C ASN A 52 -3.08 -19.99 -4.42
N PHE A 53 -1.89 -19.90 -5.05
CA PHE A 53 -1.32 -21.02 -5.79
C PHE A 53 -1.14 -22.27 -4.90
N LYS A 54 -0.58 -22.10 -3.70
CA LYS A 54 -0.42 -23.21 -2.74
C LYS A 54 -1.77 -23.81 -2.36
N GLN A 55 -2.79 -22.99 -2.15
CA GLN A 55 -4.12 -23.47 -1.77
C GLN A 55 -4.76 -24.23 -2.93
N HIS A 56 -4.76 -23.69 -4.15
CA HIS A 56 -5.29 -24.38 -5.32
C HIS A 56 -4.59 -25.72 -5.58
N LEU A 57 -3.27 -25.80 -5.36
CA LEU A 57 -2.56 -27.07 -5.47
C LEU A 57 -3.00 -28.07 -4.41
N LYS A 58 -3.21 -27.64 -3.16
CA LYS A 58 -3.72 -28.51 -2.09
C LYS A 58 -5.11 -29.00 -2.40
N ASP A 59 -6.00 -28.10 -2.82
CA ASP A 59 -7.39 -28.43 -3.17
C ASP A 59 -7.42 -29.46 -4.29
N PHE A 60 -6.60 -29.27 -5.34
CA PHE A 60 -6.46 -30.22 -6.45
C PHE A 60 -5.95 -31.60 -6.02
N LEU A 61 -5.03 -31.69 -5.06
CA LEU A 61 -4.48 -32.96 -4.59
C LEU A 61 -5.37 -33.69 -3.57
N GLN A 62 -6.39 -33.02 -3.03
CA GLN A 62 -7.35 -33.57 -2.08
C GLN A 62 -8.66 -34.04 -2.74
N GLU A 63 -8.85 -33.77 -4.04
CA GLU A 63 -9.83 -34.44 -4.91
C GLU A 63 -9.36 -35.86 -5.29
#